data_AF-F6DDB2-F1
#
_entry.id   AF-F6DDB2-F1
#
_cell.length_a   1.000
_cell.length_b   1.000
_cell.length_c   1.000
_cell.angle_alpha   90.00
_cell.angle_beta   90.00
_cell.angle_gamma   90.00
#
_symmetry.space_group_name_H-M   'P 1'
#
loop_
_entity.id
_entity.type
_entity.pdbx_description
1 polymer ?
#
loop_
_entity_poly.entity_id
_entity_poly.type
_entity_poly.pdbx_seq_one_letter_code
_entity_poly.pdbx_strand_id
1 'polypeptide(L)'
;MVLAALVLVLEGEGLPEPLGLRGFFYGLLREVAPEVHDQGENPFALGFGGREGASWARVSLLVEELYARLAPRLYALEGEEVRLGPPFRVRAVLQEGHPWAGVSTYPRLFQGPPSRDLALRFASPTFFRRKGVHYPVPEPRLVLESLLRRLEAFGPLKAPEGVREALLERTTVRSLEGRTLPARTEVDTAGFVGRVVYHLPRATEEEALWLSALGRFAFYSGVGAKTSLGYGRARAESA
;
A
#
# COMPACT_ATOMS: atom_id res chain seq x y z
N MET A 1 16.42 -8.23 -1.91
CA MET A 1 15.08 -7.74 -2.32
C MET A 1 14.38 -7.05 -1.17
N VAL A 2 14.67 -5.76 -1.01
CA VAL A 2 14.14 -4.87 0.03
C VAL A 2 12.73 -4.39 -0.32
N LEU A 3 11.91 -4.23 0.72
CA LEU A 3 10.64 -3.50 0.72
C LEU A 3 10.79 -2.32 1.67
N ALA A 4 10.48 -1.12 1.23
CA ALA A 4 10.61 0.07 2.06
C ALA A 4 9.34 0.92 2.02
N ALA A 5 9.03 1.55 3.14
CA ALA A 5 8.00 2.54 3.30
C ALA A 5 8.60 3.71 4.07
N LEU A 6 8.98 4.76 3.35
CA LEU A 6 9.58 5.96 3.91
C LEU A 6 8.49 7.00 4.15
N VAL A 7 8.53 7.64 5.32
CA VAL A 7 7.56 8.68 5.71
C VAL A 7 8.24 10.02 5.79
N LEU A 8 7.74 10.99 5.02
CA LEU A 8 8.15 12.39 5.11
C LEU A 8 7.26 13.06 6.15
N VAL A 9 7.86 13.51 7.25
CA VAL A 9 7.18 14.35 8.25
C VAL A 9 7.16 15.77 7.74
N LEU A 10 5.99 16.40 7.71
CA LEU A 10 5.78 17.67 7.03
C LEU A 10 5.42 18.78 8.02
N GLU A 11 5.96 19.96 7.76
CA GLU A 11 5.61 21.22 8.43
C GLU A 11 4.98 22.17 7.40
N GLY A 12 3.78 22.64 7.68
CA GLY A 12 3.00 23.50 6.78
C GLY A 12 1.50 23.43 7.08
N GLU A 13 0.73 24.32 6.45
CA GLU A 13 -0.72 24.36 6.56
C GLU A 13 -1.39 23.35 5.62
N GLY A 14 -2.53 22.81 6.03
CA GLY A 14 -3.28 21.82 5.24
C GLY A 14 -2.67 20.40 5.23
N LEU A 15 -3.12 19.61 4.24
CA LEU A 15 -2.73 18.21 4.06
C LEU A 15 -2.18 18.00 2.64
N PRO A 16 -1.28 17.00 2.43
CA PRO A 16 -0.89 16.61 1.10
C PRO A 16 -2.08 16.22 0.23
N GLU A 17 -2.04 16.61 -1.04
CA GLU A 17 -3.06 16.30 -2.02
C GLU A 17 -2.63 15.12 -2.91
N PRO A 18 -3.56 14.22 -3.30
CA PRO A 18 -3.24 13.06 -4.12
C PRO A 18 -2.45 13.37 -5.41
N LEU A 19 -2.92 14.37 -6.18
CA LEU A 19 -2.33 14.73 -7.47
C LEU A 19 -0.99 15.43 -7.30
N GLY A 20 -0.88 16.31 -6.30
CA GLY A 20 0.36 17.01 -5.99
C GLY A 20 1.46 16.06 -5.52
N LEU A 21 1.15 15.17 -4.57
CA LEU A 21 2.09 14.14 -4.11
C LEU A 21 2.56 13.23 -5.24
N ARG A 22 1.62 12.79 -6.10
CA ARG A 22 1.96 11.96 -7.25
C ARG A 22 2.83 12.72 -8.26
N GLY A 23 2.50 13.97 -8.55
CA GLY A 23 3.27 14.82 -9.46
C GLY A 23 4.70 15.04 -8.97
N PHE A 24 4.86 15.37 -7.69
CA PHE A 24 6.16 15.46 -7.03
C PHE A 24 6.98 14.17 -7.17
N PHE A 25 6.37 13.03 -6.85
CA PHE A 25 7.03 11.74 -6.93
C PHE A 25 7.45 11.39 -8.37
N TYR A 26 6.60 11.63 -9.36
CA TYR A 26 6.98 11.43 -10.77
C TYR A 26 8.06 12.40 -11.24
N GLY A 27 8.15 13.60 -10.66
CA GLY A 27 9.28 14.51 -10.86
C GLY A 27 10.60 13.85 -10.49
N LEU A 28 10.68 13.27 -9.29
CA LEU A 28 11.85 12.51 -8.83
C LEU A 28 12.12 11.29 -9.73
N LEU A 29 11.07 10.55 -10.12
CA LEU A 29 11.22 9.37 -10.99
C LEU A 29 11.79 9.71 -12.35
N ARG A 30 11.38 10.81 -12.99
CA ARG A 30 11.86 11.17 -14.34
C ARG A 30 13.38 11.37 -14.37
N GLU A 31 13.97 11.80 -13.27
CA GLU A 31 15.41 12.01 -13.17
C GLU A 31 16.20 10.72 -12.98
N VAL A 32 15.63 9.72 -12.29
CA VAL A 32 16.40 8.54 -11.82
C VAL A 32 15.91 7.20 -12.34
N ALA A 33 14.66 7.10 -12.78
CA ALA A 33 14.01 5.87 -13.24
C ALA A 33 12.85 6.18 -14.22
N PRO A 34 13.12 6.82 -15.36
CA PRO A 34 12.09 7.18 -16.35
C PRO A 34 11.30 5.96 -16.87
N GLU A 35 11.92 4.78 -16.88
CA GLU A 35 11.34 3.51 -17.31
C GLU A 35 10.13 3.05 -16.47
N VAL A 36 9.97 3.56 -15.25
CA VAL A 36 8.89 3.17 -14.33
C VAL A 36 7.53 3.74 -14.77
N HIS A 37 7.52 4.78 -15.60
CA HIS A 37 6.29 5.42 -16.05
C HIS A 37 5.45 4.53 -16.98
N ASP A 38 6.09 3.65 -17.76
CA ASP A 38 5.44 2.86 -18.81
C ASP A 38 5.16 1.40 -18.40
N GLN A 39 5.26 1.09 -17.11
CA GLN A 39 5.02 -0.26 -16.60
C GLN A 39 3.53 -0.52 -16.32
N GLY A 40 3.07 -1.74 -16.61
CA GLY A 40 1.68 -2.14 -16.36
C GLY A 40 1.31 -2.19 -14.87
N GLU A 41 2.28 -2.48 -14.00
CA GLU A 41 2.10 -2.50 -12.54
C GLU A 41 3.14 -1.62 -11.87
N ASN A 42 2.69 -0.64 -11.07
CA ASN A 42 3.59 0.28 -10.39
C ASN A 42 4.42 -0.45 -9.31
N PRO A 43 5.77 -0.38 -9.34
CA PRO A 43 6.64 -0.94 -8.30
C PRO A 43 6.71 -0.05 -7.05
N PHE A 44 5.69 0.76 -6.80
CA PHE A 44 5.59 1.69 -5.68
C PHE A 44 4.13 1.91 -5.27
N ALA A 45 3.94 2.53 -4.12
CA ALA A 45 2.66 3.07 -3.70
C ALA A 45 2.91 4.39 -2.95
N LEU A 46 1.98 5.33 -3.04
CA LEU A 46 2.05 6.59 -2.32
C LEU A 46 1.00 6.59 -1.22
N GLY A 47 1.18 7.43 -0.21
CA GLY A 47 0.23 7.60 0.87
C GLY A 47 0.45 8.92 1.57
N PHE A 48 -0.56 9.37 2.29
CA PHE A 48 -0.48 10.54 3.15
C PHE A 48 -1.51 10.41 4.28
N GLY A 49 -1.38 11.28 5.27
CA GLY A 49 -2.31 11.35 6.38
C GLY A 49 -1.84 12.34 7.44
N GLY A 50 -2.34 12.12 8.65
CA GLY A 50 -2.12 13.02 9.78
C GLY A 50 -3.27 14.01 9.93
N ARG A 51 -2.95 15.14 10.56
CA ARG A 51 -3.86 16.27 10.77
C ARG A 51 -3.09 17.54 10.49
N GLU A 52 -3.79 18.66 10.37
CA GLU A 52 -3.13 19.96 10.25
C GLU A 52 -2.15 20.20 11.41
N GLY A 53 -0.95 20.72 11.09
CA GLY A 53 0.18 20.85 12.02
C GLY A 53 0.91 19.55 12.37
N ALA A 54 0.46 18.40 11.88
CA ALA A 54 1.12 17.10 12.05
C ALA A 54 0.83 16.18 10.84
N SER A 55 1.05 16.70 9.64
CA SER A 55 0.80 16.00 8.38
C SER A 55 2.02 15.21 7.95
N TRP A 56 1.81 14.20 7.12
CA TRP A 56 2.89 13.38 6.58
C TRP A 56 2.53 12.82 5.22
N ALA A 57 3.57 12.61 4.41
CA ALA A 57 3.50 11.85 3.17
C ALA A 57 4.30 10.55 3.31
N ARG A 58 4.04 9.58 2.44
CA ARG A 58 4.66 8.26 2.45
C ARG A 58 4.94 7.80 1.04
N VAL A 59 6.13 7.25 0.86
CA VAL A 59 6.60 6.60 -0.36
C VAL A 59 6.94 5.15 -0.04
N SER A 60 6.16 4.22 -0.58
CA SER A 60 6.47 2.79 -0.55
C SER A 60 7.18 2.38 -1.83
N LEU A 61 8.30 1.66 -1.69
CA LEU A 61 9.12 1.16 -2.79
C LEU A 61 9.17 -0.37 -2.70
N LEU A 62 8.77 -1.04 -3.79
CA LEU A 62 8.56 -2.49 -3.82
C LEU A 62 9.71 -3.25 -4.52
N VAL A 63 10.63 -2.54 -5.17
CA VAL A 63 11.80 -3.13 -5.84
C VAL A 63 13.07 -2.45 -5.34
N GLU A 64 14.15 -3.22 -5.27
CA GLU A 64 15.39 -2.82 -4.62
C GLU A 64 16.13 -1.74 -5.42
N GLU A 65 16.10 -1.85 -6.74
CA GLU A 65 16.71 -0.87 -7.66
C GLU A 65 16.08 0.51 -7.46
N LEU A 66 14.75 0.55 -7.29
CA LEU A 66 14.03 1.80 -7.08
C LEU A 66 14.32 2.39 -5.70
N TYR A 67 14.42 1.55 -4.67
CA TYR A 67 14.85 1.97 -3.33
C TYR A 67 16.26 2.58 -3.36
N ALA A 68 17.23 1.91 -4.00
CA ALA A 68 18.60 2.37 -4.08
C ALA A 68 18.73 3.74 -4.77
N ARG A 69 17.91 4.00 -5.80
CA ARG A 69 17.92 5.27 -6.55
C ARG A 69 17.16 6.40 -5.84
N LEU A 70 16.00 6.11 -5.24
CA LEU A 70 15.13 7.15 -4.66
C LEU A 70 15.40 7.45 -3.19
N ALA A 71 15.84 6.48 -2.39
CA ALA A 71 16.03 6.73 -0.95
C ALA A 71 17.03 7.88 -0.69
N PRO A 72 18.21 7.96 -1.34
CA PRO A 72 19.13 9.08 -1.14
C PRO A 72 18.50 10.44 -1.51
N ARG A 73 17.69 10.47 -2.58
CA ARG A 73 16.98 11.69 -3.00
C ARG A 73 15.91 12.11 -2.00
N LEU A 74 15.21 11.14 -1.42
CA LEU A 74 14.20 11.44 -0.38
C LEU A 74 14.88 11.98 0.88
N TYR A 75 15.97 11.36 1.36
CA TYR A 75 16.73 11.87 2.51
C TYR A 75 17.32 13.26 2.27
N ALA A 76 17.74 13.57 1.04
CA ALA A 76 18.23 14.90 0.68
C ALA A 76 17.16 16.01 0.73
N LEU A 77 15.88 15.66 0.92
CA LEU A 77 14.81 16.65 1.11
C LEU A 77 14.71 17.14 2.55
N GLU A 78 15.37 16.52 3.53
CA GLU A 78 15.30 16.98 4.91
C GLU A 78 15.74 18.44 5.05
N GLY A 79 14.85 19.28 5.56
CA GLY A 79 15.04 20.73 5.68
C GLY A 79 14.55 21.53 4.47
N GLU A 80 14.29 20.90 3.33
CA GLU A 80 13.88 21.53 2.07
C GLU A 80 12.36 21.74 1.98
N GLU A 81 11.95 22.69 1.14
CA GLU A 81 10.55 22.92 0.79
C GLU A 81 10.15 22.09 -0.44
N VAL A 82 9.02 21.39 -0.35
CA VAL A 82 8.43 20.59 -1.43
C VAL A 82 6.97 20.98 -1.66
N ARG A 83 6.48 20.80 -2.88
CA ARG A 83 5.06 21.01 -3.22
C ARG A 83 4.35 19.69 -3.39
N LEU A 84 3.42 19.38 -2.50
CA LEU A 84 2.59 18.17 -2.52
C LEU A 84 1.12 18.55 -2.75
N GLY A 85 0.89 19.54 -3.62
CA GLY A 85 -0.31 20.37 -3.65
C GLY A 85 0.07 21.70 -2.96
N PRO A 86 -0.25 21.88 -1.67
CA PRO A 86 0.34 22.93 -0.85
C PRO A 86 1.87 22.77 -0.69
N PRO A 87 2.60 23.85 -0.35
CA PRO A 87 4.01 23.78 0.04
C PRO A 87 4.16 23.23 1.47
N PHE A 88 5.18 22.39 1.68
CA PHE A 88 5.55 21.86 2.97
C PHE A 88 7.07 21.86 3.12
N ARG A 89 7.56 22.13 4.33
CA ARG A 89 8.94 21.82 4.69
C ARG A 89 9.03 20.37 5.15
N VAL A 90 9.97 19.60 4.60
CA VAL A 90 10.22 18.22 5.04
C VAL A 90 11.06 18.27 6.30
N ARG A 91 10.46 17.99 7.45
CA ARG A 91 11.15 17.99 8.74
C ARG A 91 12.11 16.82 8.89
N ALA A 92 11.67 15.64 8.45
CA ALA A 92 12.42 14.39 8.58
C ALA A 92 11.90 13.36 7.57
N VAL A 93 12.78 12.42 7.20
CA VAL A 93 12.45 11.23 6.41
C VAL A 93 12.70 9.99 7.25
N LEU A 94 11.61 9.31 7.59
CA LEU A 94 11.61 8.22 8.57
C LEU A 94 11.45 6.86 7.88
N GLN A 95 12.37 5.95 8.18
CA GLN A 95 12.24 4.51 7.86
C GLN A 95 11.71 3.68 9.05
N GLU A 96 11.73 4.27 10.25
CA GLU A 96 11.24 3.69 11.51
C GLU A 96 10.69 4.81 12.42
N GLY A 97 10.15 4.47 13.58
CA GLY A 97 9.64 5.47 14.54
C GLY A 97 8.32 6.15 14.14
N HIS A 98 7.77 5.86 12.97
CA HIS A 98 6.42 6.28 12.55
C HIS A 98 5.53 5.05 12.26
N PRO A 99 4.23 5.04 12.62
CA PRO A 99 3.36 3.88 12.43
C PRO A 99 3.21 3.38 10.98
N TRP A 100 3.52 4.23 10.00
CA TRP A 100 3.46 3.95 8.57
C TRP A 100 4.85 3.92 7.89
N ALA A 101 5.92 3.99 8.67
CA ALA A 101 7.29 3.76 8.20
C ALA A 101 7.71 2.31 8.49
N GLY A 102 8.54 1.75 7.62
CA GLY A 102 9.10 0.42 7.85
C GLY A 102 9.94 -0.07 6.69
N VAL A 103 10.89 -0.96 6.99
CA VAL A 103 11.71 -1.67 6.01
C VAL A 103 11.65 -3.17 6.30
N SER A 104 11.54 -3.97 5.25
CA SER A 104 11.55 -5.42 5.34
C SER A 104 12.17 -6.02 4.08
N THR A 105 12.10 -7.33 3.95
CA THR A 105 12.47 -8.07 2.74
C THR A 105 11.35 -9.02 2.37
N TYR A 106 11.28 -9.40 1.09
CA TYR A 106 10.29 -10.38 0.65
C TYR A 106 10.32 -11.70 1.45
N PRO A 107 11.49 -12.31 1.75
CA PRO A 107 11.54 -13.49 2.61
C PRO A 107 10.96 -13.26 4.01
N ARG A 108 11.15 -12.06 4.59
CA ARG A 108 10.59 -11.71 5.91
C ARG A 108 9.06 -11.59 5.90
N LEU A 109 8.41 -11.42 4.76
CA LEU A 109 6.94 -11.46 4.68
C LEU A 109 6.39 -12.85 5.03
N PHE A 110 7.16 -13.89 4.73
CA PHE A 110 6.85 -15.30 5.02
C PHE A 110 7.45 -15.75 6.37
N GLN A 111 7.83 -14.80 7.24
CA GLN A 111 8.27 -15.08 8.60
C GLN A 111 7.20 -14.67 9.61
N GLY A 112 7.02 -15.48 10.64
CA GLY A 112 6.02 -15.31 11.67
C GLY A 112 4.97 -16.42 11.65
N PRO A 113 4.06 -16.44 12.64
CA PRO A 113 3.11 -17.53 12.76
C PRO A 113 2.13 -17.51 11.57
N PRO A 114 1.89 -18.66 10.92
CA PRO A 114 0.81 -18.80 9.97
C PRO A 114 -0.53 -18.60 10.68
N SER A 115 -1.47 -17.93 10.02
CA SER A 115 -2.80 -17.67 10.56
C SER A 115 -3.87 -17.91 9.51
N ARG A 116 -4.97 -18.56 9.93
CA ARG A 116 -6.17 -18.71 9.10
C ARG A 116 -6.99 -17.44 9.02
N ASP A 117 -6.76 -16.50 9.92
CA ASP A 117 -7.45 -15.22 9.98
C ASP A 117 -6.47 -14.08 9.63
N LEU A 118 -6.98 -13.13 8.84
CA LEU A 118 -6.27 -11.91 8.45
C LEU A 118 -7.18 -10.71 8.68
N ALA A 119 -6.89 -9.93 9.72
CA ALA A 119 -7.52 -8.62 9.89
C ALA A 119 -6.77 -7.55 9.11
N LEU A 120 -7.47 -6.88 8.19
CA LEU A 120 -6.96 -5.72 7.48
C LEU A 120 -7.69 -4.45 7.92
N ARG A 121 -6.90 -3.43 8.24
CA ARG A 121 -7.35 -2.04 8.39
C ARG A 121 -7.12 -1.30 7.08
N PHE A 122 -8.20 -0.86 6.45
CA PHE A 122 -8.19 0.04 5.31
C PHE A 122 -8.23 1.48 5.82
N ALA A 123 -7.09 2.19 5.72
CA ALA A 123 -6.85 3.49 6.33
C ALA A 123 -7.02 4.68 5.36
N SER A 124 -7.32 4.40 4.10
CA SER A 124 -7.72 5.37 3.07
C SER A 124 -8.77 4.71 2.16
N PRO A 125 -9.59 5.48 1.42
CA PRO A 125 -10.60 4.91 0.53
C PRO A 125 -9.99 3.83 -0.37
N THR A 126 -10.58 2.63 -0.36
CA THR A 126 -10.10 1.46 -1.11
C THR A 126 -11.18 1.00 -2.08
N PHE A 127 -10.83 0.83 -3.35
CA PHE A 127 -11.75 0.41 -4.39
C PHE A 127 -11.01 -0.38 -5.48
N PHE A 128 -11.78 -1.07 -6.31
CA PHE A 128 -11.30 -1.96 -7.36
C PHE A 128 -11.89 -1.55 -8.70
N ARG A 129 -11.29 -1.98 -9.81
CA ARG A 129 -11.82 -1.74 -11.16
C ARG A 129 -12.45 -3.03 -11.69
N ARG A 130 -13.75 -2.99 -12.00
CA ARG A 130 -14.49 -4.13 -12.59
C ARG A 130 -15.29 -3.64 -13.78
N LYS A 131 -15.05 -4.24 -14.96
CA LYS A 131 -15.75 -3.91 -16.22
C LYS A 131 -15.83 -2.39 -16.50
N GLY A 132 -14.74 -1.67 -16.23
CA GLY A 132 -14.65 -0.23 -16.45
C GLY A 132 -15.18 0.67 -15.33
N VAL A 133 -15.84 0.12 -14.31
CA VAL A 133 -16.43 0.87 -13.19
C VAL A 133 -15.62 0.66 -11.90
N HIS A 134 -15.63 1.66 -11.01
CA HIS A 134 -15.04 1.54 -9.68
C HIS A 134 -16.00 0.87 -8.70
N TYR A 135 -15.48 -0.09 -7.94
CA TYR A 135 -16.25 -0.94 -7.04
C TYR A 135 -15.65 -0.88 -5.63
N PRO A 136 -16.40 -0.41 -4.61
CA PRO A 136 -15.83 -0.09 -3.29
C PRO A 136 -15.79 -1.26 -2.31
N VAL A 137 -16.45 -2.39 -2.59
CA VAL A 137 -16.62 -3.45 -1.58
C VAL A 137 -15.35 -4.29 -1.48
N PRO A 138 -14.79 -4.50 -0.28
CA PRO A 138 -13.53 -5.23 -0.08
C PRO A 138 -13.76 -6.76 -0.04
N GLU A 139 -14.31 -7.32 -1.12
CA GLU A 139 -14.51 -8.76 -1.28
C GLU A 139 -13.17 -9.53 -1.13
N PRO A 140 -13.15 -10.74 -0.53
CA PRO A 140 -11.93 -11.50 -0.30
C PRO A 140 -11.09 -11.68 -1.57
N ARG A 141 -11.72 -12.13 -2.66
CA ARG A 141 -11.04 -12.31 -3.95
C ARG A 141 -10.37 -11.03 -4.43
N LEU A 142 -11.09 -9.90 -4.44
CA LEU A 142 -10.58 -8.63 -4.96
C LEU A 142 -9.37 -8.13 -4.16
N VAL A 143 -9.44 -8.27 -2.83
CA VAL A 143 -8.37 -7.85 -1.92
C VAL A 143 -7.15 -8.76 -2.08
N LEU A 144 -7.35 -10.08 -2.01
CA LEU A 144 -6.26 -11.04 -2.06
C LEU A 144 -5.64 -11.16 -3.45
N GLU A 145 -6.43 -11.07 -4.52
CA GLU A 145 -5.91 -11.03 -5.89
C GLU A 145 -5.08 -9.77 -6.13
N SER A 146 -5.54 -8.61 -5.64
CA SER A 146 -4.76 -7.37 -5.71
C SER A 146 -3.40 -7.49 -5.01
N LEU A 147 -3.36 -8.12 -3.84
CA LEU A 147 -2.13 -8.30 -3.07
C LEU A 147 -1.23 -9.35 -3.71
N LEU A 148 -1.78 -10.53 -4.04
CA LEU A 148 -1.05 -11.66 -4.60
C LEU A 148 -0.41 -11.29 -5.93
N ARG A 149 -1.16 -10.67 -6.86
CA ARG A 149 -0.64 -10.22 -8.15
C ARG A 149 0.60 -9.34 -8.00
N ARG A 150 0.56 -8.35 -7.11
CA ARG A 150 1.70 -7.44 -6.86
C ARG A 150 2.85 -8.11 -6.09
N LEU A 151 2.53 -9.04 -5.19
CA LEU A 151 3.54 -9.83 -4.49
C LEU A 151 4.33 -10.68 -5.50
N GLU A 152 3.66 -11.29 -6.47
CA GLU A 152 4.27 -12.14 -7.50
C GLU A 152 4.97 -11.35 -8.61
N ALA A 153 4.49 -10.14 -8.91
CA ALA A 153 5.11 -9.27 -9.91
C ALA A 153 6.48 -8.74 -9.48
N PHE A 154 6.67 -8.50 -8.18
CA PHE A 154 7.86 -7.85 -7.63
C PHE A 154 8.67 -8.75 -6.68
N GLY A 155 8.06 -9.81 -6.16
CA GLY A 155 8.69 -10.74 -5.24
C GLY A 155 9.28 -11.98 -5.94
N PRO A 156 10.11 -12.75 -5.22
CA PRO A 156 10.80 -13.91 -5.78
C PRO A 156 9.96 -15.19 -5.84
N LEU A 157 8.79 -15.22 -5.18
CA LEU A 157 7.98 -16.42 -5.02
C LEU A 157 6.63 -16.24 -5.73
N LYS A 158 6.16 -17.34 -6.33
CA LYS A 158 4.79 -17.48 -6.85
C LYS A 158 4.05 -18.52 -6.02
N ALA A 159 2.76 -18.28 -5.79
CA ALA A 159 1.96 -19.22 -5.03
C ALA A 159 1.77 -20.52 -5.85
N PRO A 160 1.90 -21.71 -5.23
CA PRO A 160 1.41 -22.93 -5.84
C PRO A 160 -0.07 -22.80 -6.20
N GLU A 161 -0.52 -23.45 -7.28
CA GLU A 161 -1.88 -23.25 -7.79
C GLU A 161 -2.96 -23.59 -6.75
N GLY A 162 -2.77 -24.67 -5.97
CA GLY A 162 -3.70 -25.01 -4.88
C GLY A 162 -3.76 -23.95 -3.77
N VAL A 163 -2.64 -23.28 -3.49
CA VAL A 163 -2.60 -22.16 -2.53
C VAL A 163 -3.31 -20.94 -3.12
N ARG A 164 -3.08 -20.62 -4.40
CA ARG A 164 -3.78 -19.53 -5.10
C ARG A 164 -5.29 -19.76 -5.08
N GLU A 165 -5.75 -20.93 -5.49
CA GLU A 165 -7.16 -21.29 -5.53
C GLU A 165 -7.78 -21.16 -4.12
N ALA A 166 -7.11 -21.70 -3.10
CA ALA A 166 -7.55 -21.57 -1.72
C ALA A 166 -7.71 -20.11 -1.28
N LEU A 167 -6.69 -19.27 -1.52
CA LEU A 167 -6.72 -17.87 -1.15
C LEU A 167 -7.85 -17.11 -1.87
N LEU A 168 -8.01 -17.32 -3.17
CA LEU A 168 -8.90 -16.50 -3.99
C LEU A 168 -10.36 -16.98 -4.00
N GLU A 169 -10.61 -18.28 -3.88
CA GLU A 169 -11.95 -18.86 -3.99
C GLU A 169 -12.54 -19.29 -2.65
N ARG A 170 -11.71 -19.64 -1.67
CA ARG A 170 -12.17 -20.21 -0.39
C ARG A 170 -12.14 -19.22 0.77
N THR A 171 -11.38 -18.13 0.67
CA THR A 171 -11.35 -17.11 1.72
C THR A 171 -12.72 -16.41 1.84
N THR A 172 -13.21 -16.32 3.06
CA THR A 172 -14.48 -15.66 3.41
C THR A 172 -14.24 -14.41 4.27
N VAL A 173 -15.31 -13.65 4.52
CA VAL A 173 -15.33 -12.54 5.48
C VAL A 173 -15.92 -13.05 6.80
N ARG A 174 -15.13 -12.97 7.87
CA ARG A 174 -15.57 -13.27 9.25
C ARG A 174 -16.30 -12.08 9.86
N SER A 175 -15.78 -10.87 9.66
CA SER A 175 -16.42 -9.63 10.13
C SER A 175 -15.99 -8.44 9.27
N LEU A 176 -16.87 -7.44 9.20
CA LEU A 176 -16.65 -6.20 8.46
C LEU A 176 -17.26 -5.05 9.24
N GLU A 177 -16.47 -4.00 9.45
CA GLU A 177 -16.90 -2.76 10.07
C GLU A 177 -16.28 -1.58 9.31
N GLY A 178 -17.09 -0.63 8.88
CA GLY A 178 -16.60 0.54 8.17
C GLY A 178 -17.67 1.24 7.35
N ARG A 179 -17.20 2.11 6.47
CA ARG A 179 -18.03 2.89 5.55
C ARG A 179 -17.27 3.19 4.28
N THR A 180 -17.96 3.67 3.27
CA THR A 180 -17.31 4.26 2.10
C THR A 180 -17.08 5.75 2.32
N LEU A 181 -15.99 6.27 1.76
CA LEU A 181 -15.69 7.69 1.68
C LEU A 181 -15.42 8.07 0.21
N PRO A 182 -15.72 9.31 -0.21
CA PRO A 182 -15.50 9.75 -1.59
C PRO A 182 -14.02 9.69 -2.00
N ALA A 183 -13.74 9.20 -3.21
CA ALA A 183 -12.44 9.29 -3.85
C ALA A 183 -12.40 10.55 -4.72
N ARG A 184 -12.03 11.69 -4.13
CA ARG A 184 -12.22 13.04 -4.72
C ARG A 184 -11.50 13.28 -6.06
N THR A 185 -10.52 12.47 -6.42
CA THR A 185 -9.81 12.57 -7.71
C THR A 185 -10.48 11.76 -8.82
N GLU A 186 -11.52 10.99 -8.51
CA GLU A 186 -12.18 10.09 -9.44
C GLU A 186 -13.67 10.48 -9.58
N VAL A 187 -14.25 10.25 -10.74
CA VAL A 187 -15.67 10.54 -11.02
C VAL A 187 -16.55 9.47 -10.41
N ASP A 188 -17.62 9.86 -9.70
CA ASP A 188 -18.64 8.97 -9.12
C ASP A 188 -18.07 7.77 -8.35
N THR A 189 -16.98 8.00 -7.63
CA THR A 189 -16.23 6.93 -6.97
C THR A 189 -16.19 7.14 -5.46
N ALA A 190 -16.50 6.06 -4.74
CA ALA A 190 -16.21 5.94 -3.33
C ALA A 190 -15.27 4.75 -3.10
N GLY A 191 -14.62 4.72 -1.94
CA GLY A 191 -13.80 3.58 -1.52
C GLY A 191 -14.04 3.26 -0.05
N PHE A 192 -13.92 1.98 0.32
CA PHE A 192 -14.08 1.51 1.68
C PHE A 192 -12.95 1.99 2.61
N VAL A 193 -13.32 2.36 3.83
CA VAL A 193 -12.45 2.64 4.97
C VAL A 193 -13.03 1.94 6.19
N GLY A 194 -12.21 1.16 6.88
CA GLY A 194 -12.69 0.31 7.97
C GLY A 194 -11.78 -0.87 8.25
N ARG A 195 -12.31 -1.85 8.97
CA ARG A 195 -11.66 -3.11 9.31
C ARG A 195 -12.44 -4.27 8.71
N VAL A 196 -11.73 -5.22 8.12
CA VAL A 196 -12.30 -6.49 7.65
C VAL A 196 -11.43 -7.63 8.16
N VAL A 197 -12.06 -8.66 8.72
CA VAL A 197 -11.39 -9.91 9.07
C VAL A 197 -11.72 -10.95 8.02
N TYR A 198 -10.71 -11.36 7.27
CA TYR A 198 -10.77 -12.46 6.33
C TYR A 198 -10.45 -13.77 7.04
N HIS A 199 -11.08 -14.85 6.62
CA HIS A 199 -10.86 -16.19 7.17
C HIS A 199 -10.70 -17.20 6.04
N LEU A 200 -9.69 -18.06 6.11
CA LEU A 200 -9.51 -19.19 5.19
C LEU A 200 -9.90 -20.51 5.88
N PRO A 201 -11.09 -21.06 5.58
CA PRO A 201 -11.53 -22.33 6.15
C PRO A 201 -10.59 -23.47 5.79
N ARG A 202 -10.32 -24.32 6.80
CA ARG A 202 -9.48 -25.53 6.67
C ARG A 202 -8.10 -25.26 6.06
N ALA A 203 -7.53 -24.07 6.31
CA ALA A 203 -6.24 -23.75 5.73
C ALA A 203 -5.15 -24.73 6.18
N THR A 204 -4.33 -25.18 5.24
CA THR A 204 -3.04 -25.80 5.52
C THR A 204 -2.10 -24.78 6.16
N GLU A 205 -0.98 -25.24 6.70
CA GLU A 205 0.03 -24.35 7.26
C GLU A 205 0.62 -23.42 6.18
N GLU A 206 0.86 -23.94 4.99
CA GLU A 206 1.35 -23.16 3.84
C GLU A 206 0.34 -22.09 3.39
N GLU A 207 -0.94 -22.46 3.23
CA GLU A 207 -1.99 -21.51 2.85
C GLU A 207 -2.15 -20.38 3.88
N ALA A 208 -2.11 -20.73 5.18
CA ALA A 208 -2.15 -19.77 6.28
C ALA A 208 -0.89 -18.88 6.33
N LEU A 209 0.28 -19.42 5.95
CA LEU A 209 1.51 -18.64 5.82
C LEU A 209 1.40 -17.62 4.70
N TRP A 210 0.92 -18.02 3.52
CA TRP A 210 0.68 -17.11 2.39
C TRP A 210 -0.34 -16.03 2.74
N LEU A 211 -1.44 -16.38 3.40
CA LEU A 211 -2.43 -15.40 3.84
C LEU A 211 -1.80 -14.35 4.77
N SER A 212 -0.96 -14.79 5.73
CA SER A 212 -0.24 -13.89 6.62
C SER A 212 0.78 -13.01 5.87
N ALA A 213 1.47 -13.57 4.86
CA ALA A 213 2.43 -12.83 4.04
C ALA A 213 1.76 -11.73 3.20
N LEU A 214 0.58 -12.01 2.62
CA LEU A 214 -0.25 -11.00 1.94
C LEU A 214 -0.66 -9.89 2.91
N GLY A 215 -1.01 -10.22 4.15
CA GLY A 215 -1.30 -9.25 5.20
C GLY A 215 -0.12 -8.33 5.52
N ARG A 216 1.09 -8.90 5.64
CA ARG A 216 2.32 -8.11 5.86
C ARG A 216 2.67 -7.27 4.64
N PHE A 217 2.47 -7.80 3.43
CA PHE A 217 2.74 -7.10 2.17
C PHE A 217 1.81 -5.91 1.96
N ALA A 218 0.54 -6.01 2.39
CA ALA A 218 -0.45 -4.95 2.27
C ALA A 218 0.00 -3.62 2.88
N PHE A 219 0.84 -3.66 3.93
CA PHE A 219 1.47 -2.48 4.49
C PHE A 219 2.21 -1.69 3.40
N TYR A 220 3.05 -2.36 2.61
CA TYR A 220 3.90 -1.73 1.59
C TYR A 220 3.13 -1.43 0.31
N SER A 221 2.40 -2.40 -0.24
CA SER A 221 1.76 -2.28 -1.54
C SER A 221 0.51 -1.41 -1.52
N GLY A 222 -0.23 -1.41 -0.40
CA GLY A 222 -1.65 -1.07 -0.41
C GLY A 222 -2.48 -2.11 -1.18
N VAL A 223 -3.79 -1.87 -1.25
CA VAL A 223 -4.80 -2.76 -1.82
C VAL A 223 -5.62 -2.03 -2.88
N GLY A 224 -5.92 -2.70 -4.00
CA GLY A 224 -6.84 -2.21 -5.00
C GLY A 224 -6.22 -1.24 -6.01
N ALA A 225 -7.06 -0.37 -6.55
CA ALA A 225 -6.71 0.56 -7.61
C ALA A 225 -6.12 1.88 -7.06
N LYS A 226 -5.36 2.58 -7.91
CA LYS A 226 -4.90 3.96 -7.69
C LYS A 226 -4.09 4.15 -6.39
N THR A 227 -3.30 3.16 -6.00
CA THR A 227 -2.36 3.27 -4.87
C THR A 227 -1.27 4.33 -5.07
N SER A 228 -1.01 4.76 -6.31
CA SER A 228 -0.15 5.91 -6.61
C SER A 228 -0.79 7.27 -6.30
N LEU A 229 -2.06 7.31 -5.89
CA LEU A 229 -2.79 8.51 -5.46
C LEU A 229 -3.08 8.53 -3.95
N GLY A 230 -2.53 7.58 -3.18
CA GLY A 230 -2.79 7.51 -1.75
C GLY A 230 -4.03 6.70 -1.34
N TYR A 231 -4.79 6.17 -2.29
CA TYR A 231 -5.87 5.23 -2.04
C TYR A 231 -5.33 3.84 -1.69
N GLY A 232 -6.19 2.99 -1.11
CA GLY A 232 -5.82 1.61 -0.85
C GLY A 232 -4.78 1.40 0.26
N ARG A 233 -4.38 2.43 1.02
CA ARG A 233 -3.46 2.28 2.15
C ARG A 233 -4.09 1.36 3.20
N ALA A 234 -3.46 0.22 3.44
CA ALA A 234 -3.93 -0.79 4.38
C ALA A 234 -2.78 -1.37 5.21
N ARG A 235 -3.11 -2.00 6.32
CA ARG A 235 -2.16 -2.79 7.13
C ARG A 235 -2.87 -3.95 7.81
N ALA A 236 -2.13 -5.01 8.12
CA ALA A 236 -2.62 -6.04 9.02
C ALA A 236 -2.74 -5.50 10.47
N GLU A 237 -3.77 -5.97 11.16
CA GLU A 237 -3.97 -5.84 12.61
C GLU A 237 -4.07 -7.26 13.21
N SER A 238 -4.04 -7.37 14.54
CA SER A 238 -4.42 -8.62 15.21
C SER A 238 -5.87 -8.97 14.87
N ALA A 239 -6.13 -10.26 14.60
CA ALA A 239 -7.45 -10.76 14.20
C ALA A 239 -8.46 -10.71 15.35
#